data_AF-A0A534GWK2-F1
#
_entry.id   AF-A0A534GWK2-F1
#
_cell.length_a   1.000
_cell.length_b   1.000
_cell.length_c   1.000
_cell.angle_alpha   90.00
_cell.angle_beta   90.00
_cell.angle_gamma   90.00
#
_symmetry.space_group_name_H-M   'P 1'
#
loop_
_entity.id
_entity.type
_entity.pdbx_description
1 polymer ?
#
loop_
_entity_poly.entity_id
_entity_poly.type
_entity_poly.pdbx_seq_one_letter_code
_entity_poly.pdbx_strand_id
1 'polypeptide(L)'
;MTNADLAAAAGHAAEAQQARRTSEQAGHAVTERYWDARHGVWISAHTRSGAPVTDPDLNPAALIRNSLLTAGQRDSLLDRLASADFQADWGTRSKAVSAASYDPNAYASGSVWALGTSGIAGTYWSAHRPLTALAVWNALLPWSSLDSLGHMHEVLAGDLYHPEVESVPEQTWSSASFLTTTVEGLLGLRVQGASGRVSFAPHLPPAWSAVTVRHVRVKGSDLTLHVTQLPGEVRLQAENAGAPVTMRFDPEIPLGAKLRNALLDDRPVAALLEPNLEDTHVRLDLTLPHGGTRLEIVYQGGVAILPAPPRPEIGDSSAAIKFTGVSLAGRLLTLELDHPTSTASAFELRTPWVIASEQGAGLEAVSPGHYRFTVGAPTTTGAAGAYQHGKVTVAFAAVE
;
A
#
# COMPACT_ATOMS: atom_id res chain seq x y z
N MET A 1 7.22 -12.57 -13.46
CA MET A 1 7.27 -13.33 -14.72
C MET A 1 6.30 -14.49 -14.59
N THR A 2 5.34 -14.66 -15.49
CA THR A 2 4.35 -15.74 -15.42
C THR A 2 4.89 -17.04 -16.02
N ASN A 3 4.21 -18.18 -15.80
CA ASN A 3 4.57 -19.45 -16.47
C ASN A 3 4.51 -19.33 -18.00
N ALA A 4 3.59 -18.52 -18.54
CA ALA A 4 3.53 -18.24 -19.97
C ALA A 4 4.75 -17.44 -20.47
N ASP A 5 5.22 -16.48 -19.67
CA ASP A 5 6.41 -15.69 -20.01
C ASP A 5 7.68 -16.54 -19.92
N LEU A 6 7.78 -17.43 -18.93
CA LEU A 6 8.87 -18.40 -18.79
C LEU A 6 8.91 -19.36 -19.98
N ALA A 7 7.78 -19.94 -20.36
CA ALA A 7 7.67 -20.83 -21.52
C ALA A 7 8.07 -20.10 -22.81
N ALA A 8 7.58 -18.87 -23.02
CA ALA A 8 7.95 -18.06 -24.17
C ALA A 8 9.46 -17.75 -24.21
N ALA A 9 10.05 -17.37 -23.07
CA ALA A 9 11.48 -17.10 -22.96
C ALA A 9 12.35 -18.34 -23.21
N ALA A 10 11.84 -19.52 -22.90
CA ALA A 10 12.49 -20.81 -23.17
C ALA A 10 12.26 -21.35 -24.60
N GLY A 11 11.54 -20.62 -25.47
CA GLY A 11 11.25 -21.06 -26.83
C GLY A 11 10.06 -22.03 -26.96
N HIS A 12 9.30 -22.23 -25.88
CA HIS A 12 8.14 -23.12 -25.80
C HIS A 12 6.85 -22.34 -26.11
N ALA A 13 6.69 -21.93 -27.38
CA ALA A 13 5.59 -21.05 -27.80
C ALA A 13 4.21 -21.70 -27.65
N ALA A 14 4.10 -23.01 -27.90
CA ALA A 14 2.82 -23.73 -27.78
C ALA A 14 2.36 -23.81 -26.32
N GLU A 15 3.29 -24.08 -25.40
CA GLU A 15 3.07 -24.13 -23.95
C GLU A 15 2.75 -22.73 -23.41
N ALA A 16 3.43 -21.69 -23.89
CA ALA A 16 3.11 -20.31 -23.55
C ALA A 16 1.67 -19.95 -23.95
N GLN A 17 1.24 -20.32 -25.16
CA GLN A 17 -0.11 -20.08 -25.64
C GLN A 17 -1.14 -20.90 -24.83
N GLN A 18 -0.81 -22.16 -24.51
CA GLN A 18 -1.68 -23.00 -23.68
C GLN A 18 -1.85 -22.43 -22.27
N ALA A 19 -0.76 -21.98 -21.63
CA ALA A 19 -0.81 -21.36 -20.31
C ALA A 19 -1.67 -20.08 -20.31
N ARG A 20 -1.59 -19.25 -21.36
CA ARG A 20 -2.45 -18.06 -21.51
C ARG A 20 -3.93 -18.45 -21.64
N ARG A 21 -4.26 -19.40 -22.52
CA ARG A 21 -5.64 -19.90 -22.68
C ARG A 21 -6.19 -20.49 -21.38
N THR A 22 -5.42 -21.31 -20.68
CA THR A 22 -5.83 -21.88 -19.39
C THR A 22 -6.06 -20.80 -18.35
N SER A 23 -5.21 -19.76 -18.31
CA SER A 23 -5.39 -18.62 -17.40
C SER A 23 -6.67 -17.83 -17.69
N GLU A 24 -6.97 -17.58 -18.96
CA GLU A 24 -8.21 -16.90 -19.38
C GLU A 24 -9.46 -17.72 -18.98
N GLN A 25 -9.47 -19.02 -19.28
CA GLN A 25 -10.55 -19.94 -18.91
C GLN A 25 -10.75 -20.01 -17.39
N ALA A 26 -9.66 -20.12 -16.63
CA ALA A 26 -9.71 -20.11 -15.17
C ALA A 26 -10.27 -18.79 -14.63
N GLY A 27 -9.90 -17.65 -15.23
CA GLY A 27 -10.42 -16.35 -14.82
C GLY A 27 -11.93 -16.22 -14.98
N HIS A 28 -12.49 -16.70 -16.10
CA HIS A 28 -13.94 -16.74 -16.30
C HIS A 28 -14.63 -17.66 -15.28
N ALA A 29 -14.13 -18.89 -15.10
CA ALA A 29 -14.73 -19.86 -14.20
C ALA A 29 -14.68 -19.42 -12.72
N VAL A 30 -13.59 -18.78 -12.30
CA VAL A 30 -13.44 -18.26 -10.94
C VAL A 30 -14.44 -17.14 -10.68
N THR A 31 -14.54 -16.18 -11.60
CA THR A 31 -15.45 -15.02 -11.43
C THR A 31 -16.91 -15.45 -11.42
N GLU A 32 -17.30 -16.39 -12.26
CA GLU A 32 -18.68 -16.91 -12.31
C GLU A 32 -19.04 -17.71 -11.04
N ARG A 33 -18.11 -18.51 -10.53
CA ARG A 33 -18.39 -19.44 -9.42
C ARG A 33 -18.27 -18.80 -8.03
N TYR A 34 -17.36 -17.84 -7.87
CA TYR A 34 -16.97 -17.36 -6.54
C TYR A 34 -17.36 -15.90 -6.26
N TRP A 35 -18.14 -15.27 -7.14
CA TRP A 35 -18.76 -13.99 -6.86
C TRP A 35 -20.26 -14.15 -6.60
N ASP A 36 -20.73 -13.77 -5.41
CA ASP A 36 -22.15 -13.65 -5.13
C ASP A 36 -22.64 -12.26 -5.57
N ALA A 37 -23.12 -12.18 -6.80
CA ALA A 37 -23.64 -10.92 -7.37
C ALA A 37 -24.87 -10.37 -6.64
N ARG A 38 -25.62 -11.19 -5.89
CA ARG A 38 -26.83 -10.73 -5.17
C ARG A 38 -26.46 -9.95 -3.93
N HIS A 39 -25.48 -10.44 -3.19
CA HIS A 39 -25.03 -9.82 -1.94
C HIS A 39 -23.78 -8.94 -2.12
N GLY A 40 -23.14 -8.98 -3.29
CA GLY A 40 -21.94 -8.21 -3.58
C GLY A 40 -20.73 -8.68 -2.77
N VAL A 41 -20.65 -9.99 -2.47
CA VAL A 41 -19.55 -10.56 -1.67
C VAL A 41 -18.83 -11.67 -2.41
N TRP A 42 -17.56 -11.85 -2.06
CA TRP A 42 -16.80 -12.99 -2.52
C TRP A 42 -17.17 -14.24 -1.73
N ILE A 43 -17.24 -15.36 -2.43
CA ILE A 43 -17.40 -16.69 -1.85
C ILE A 43 -16.00 -17.26 -1.66
N SER A 44 -15.57 -17.48 -0.43
CA SER A 44 -14.21 -17.93 -0.16
C SER A 44 -14.01 -19.42 -0.44
N ALA A 45 -15.07 -20.21 -0.26
CA ALA A 45 -15.07 -21.64 -0.55
C ALA A 45 -16.49 -22.16 -0.81
N HIS A 46 -16.58 -23.41 -1.24
CA HIS A 46 -17.84 -24.15 -1.21
C HIS A 46 -17.67 -25.35 -0.27
N THR A 47 -18.66 -25.61 0.57
CA THR A 47 -18.67 -26.78 1.44
C THR A 47 -18.76 -28.07 0.60
N ARG A 48 -18.59 -29.24 1.23
CA ARG A 48 -18.75 -30.53 0.55
C ARG A 48 -20.13 -30.74 -0.08
N SER A 49 -21.18 -30.12 0.49
CA SER A 49 -22.54 -30.16 -0.08
C SER A 49 -22.74 -29.14 -1.22
N GLY A 50 -21.72 -28.33 -1.52
CA GLY A 50 -21.77 -27.28 -2.54
C GLY A 50 -22.35 -25.95 -2.06
N ALA A 51 -22.63 -25.79 -0.76
CA ALA A 51 -23.11 -24.52 -0.22
C ALA A 51 -21.97 -23.47 -0.22
N PRO A 52 -22.23 -22.21 -0.58
CA PRO A 52 -21.22 -21.16 -0.57
C PRO A 52 -20.81 -20.80 0.87
N VAL A 53 -19.53 -20.56 1.08
CA VAL A 53 -18.97 -19.99 2.32
C VAL A 53 -18.68 -18.52 2.05
N THR A 54 -19.44 -17.64 2.70
CA THR A 54 -19.38 -16.18 2.54
C THR A 54 -18.88 -15.47 3.80
N ASP A 55 -18.38 -16.22 4.77
CA ASP A 55 -17.71 -15.67 5.95
C ASP A 55 -16.54 -14.78 5.49
N PRO A 56 -16.44 -13.54 5.97
CA PRO A 56 -15.44 -12.62 5.45
C PRO A 56 -14.04 -13.01 5.88
N ASP A 57 -13.20 -13.31 4.90
CA ASP A 57 -11.80 -13.70 5.11
C ASP A 57 -10.85 -13.00 4.14
N LEU A 58 -9.55 -13.23 4.34
CA LEU A 58 -8.48 -12.58 3.59
C LEU A 58 -8.23 -13.20 2.20
N ASN A 59 -8.76 -14.41 1.94
CA ASN A 59 -8.49 -15.18 0.73
C ASN A 59 -8.75 -14.44 -0.59
N PRO A 60 -9.83 -13.61 -0.73
CA PRO A 60 -10.12 -12.91 -1.97
C PRO A 60 -9.04 -11.89 -2.35
N ALA A 61 -8.19 -11.45 -1.40
CA ALA A 61 -7.14 -10.48 -1.68
C ALA A 61 -6.14 -10.96 -2.75
N ALA A 62 -5.89 -12.28 -2.82
CA ALA A 62 -5.04 -12.86 -3.85
C ALA A 62 -5.58 -12.64 -5.29
N LEU A 63 -6.87 -12.39 -5.44
CA LEU A 63 -7.51 -12.19 -6.74
C LEU A 63 -7.30 -10.77 -7.29
N ILE A 64 -7.14 -9.79 -6.39
CA ILE A 64 -6.92 -8.38 -6.74
C ILE A 64 -5.71 -8.24 -7.66
N ARG A 65 -4.64 -8.99 -7.39
CA ARG A 65 -3.38 -8.92 -8.16
C ARG A 65 -3.43 -9.65 -9.51
N ASN A 66 -4.44 -10.49 -9.75
CA ASN A 66 -4.54 -11.35 -10.93
C ASN A 66 -5.49 -10.82 -12.01
N SER A 67 -5.98 -9.57 -11.90
CA SER A 67 -6.91 -8.94 -12.86
C SER A 67 -8.21 -9.74 -13.08
N LEU A 68 -8.63 -10.53 -12.09
CA LEU A 68 -9.85 -11.34 -12.15
C LEU A 68 -11.10 -10.57 -11.72
N LEU A 69 -10.92 -9.42 -11.08
CA LEU A 69 -11.99 -8.59 -10.54
C LEU A 69 -12.23 -7.39 -11.46
N THR A 70 -13.51 -7.02 -11.63
CA THR A 70 -13.85 -5.70 -12.15
C THR A 70 -13.36 -4.61 -11.19
N ALA A 71 -13.20 -3.37 -11.68
CA ALA A 71 -12.76 -2.24 -10.86
C ALA A 71 -13.64 -2.05 -9.61
N GLY A 72 -14.97 -2.09 -9.76
CA GLY A 72 -15.90 -1.94 -8.63
C GLY A 72 -15.81 -3.08 -7.60
N GLN A 73 -15.67 -4.34 -8.05
CA GLN A 73 -15.46 -5.48 -7.14
C GLN A 73 -14.14 -5.35 -6.37
N ARG A 74 -13.08 -4.97 -7.08
CA ARG A 74 -11.76 -4.76 -6.50
C ARG A 74 -11.80 -3.66 -5.44
N ASP A 75 -12.41 -2.53 -5.76
CA ASP A 75 -12.47 -1.37 -4.86
C ASP A 75 -13.30 -1.70 -3.62
N SER A 76 -14.46 -2.36 -3.77
CA SER A 76 -15.27 -2.82 -2.64
C SER A 76 -14.53 -3.78 -1.71
N LEU A 77 -13.74 -4.70 -2.27
CA LEU A 77 -12.93 -5.62 -1.47
C LEU A 77 -11.79 -4.88 -0.74
N LEU A 78 -11.12 -3.94 -1.42
CA LEU A 78 -10.06 -3.12 -0.83
C LEU A 78 -10.58 -2.25 0.32
N ASP A 79 -11.75 -1.63 0.16
CA ASP A 79 -12.38 -0.81 1.20
C ASP A 79 -12.69 -1.65 2.44
N ARG A 80 -13.24 -2.85 2.24
CA ARG A 80 -13.55 -3.78 3.35
C ARG A 80 -12.29 -4.23 4.07
N LEU A 81 -11.26 -4.63 3.33
CA LEU A 81 -9.99 -5.07 3.90
C LEU A 81 -9.26 -3.95 4.65
N ALA A 82 -9.57 -2.68 4.36
CA ALA A 82 -8.93 -1.54 4.99
C ALA A 82 -9.54 -1.20 6.35
N SER A 83 -10.76 -1.70 6.62
CA SER A 83 -11.50 -1.44 7.85
C SER A 83 -10.85 -2.06 9.09
N ALA A 84 -11.22 -1.58 10.27
CA ALA A 84 -10.82 -2.12 11.56
C ALA A 84 -11.30 -3.57 11.79
N ASP A 85 -12.27 -4.04 10.99
CA ASP A 85 -12.73 -5.42 11.01
C ASP A 85 -11.61 -6.40 10.58
N PHE A 86 -10.74 -5.96 9.67
CA PHE A 86 -9.56 -6.71 9.23
C PHE A 86 -8.25 -6.18 9.81
N GLN A 87 -8.11 -4.87 9.98
CA GLN A 87 -6.85 -4.24 10.35
C GLN A 87 -6.71 -4.11 11.87
N ALA A 88 -5.61 -4.65 12.40
CA ALA A 88 -5.10 -4.41 13.73
C ALA A 88 -3.88 -3.48 13.68
N ASP A 89 -3.43 -3.00 14.83
CA ASP A 89 -2.23 -2.15 14.94
C ASP A 89 -0.94 -2.93 14.67
N TRP A 90 -1.03 -4.25 14.57
CA TRP A 90 0.05 -5.17 14.27
C TRP A 90 -0.17 -5.96 12.97
N GLY A 91 -1.17 -5.64 12.16
CA GLY A 91 -1.31 -6.17 10.80
C GLY A 91 -2.74 -6.59 10.43
N THR A 92 -2.86 -7.36 9.35
CA THR A 92 -4.15 -7.80 8.79
C THR A 92 -4.54 -9.17 9.32
N ARG A 93 -5.73 -9.25 9.91
CA ARG A 93 -6.35 -10.50 10.36
C ARG A 93 -6.72 -11.38 9.17
N SER A 94 -6.59 -12.69 9.34
CA SER A 94 -7.00 -13.69 8.35
C SER A 94 -8.53 -13.73 8.16
N LYS A 95 -9.30 -13.27 9.14
CA LYS A 95 -10.76 -13.09 9.09
C LYS A 95 -11.20 -11.78 9.71
N ALA A 96 -12.32 -11.28 9.24
CA ALA A 96 -13.05 -10.19 9.89
C ALA A 96 -13.38 -10.55 11.34
N VAL A 97 -13.25 -9.61 12.26
CA VAL A 97 -13.73 -9.75 13.65
C VAL A 97 -15.25 -10.00 13.67
N SER A 98 -15.99 -9.47 12.70
CA SER A 98 -17.43 -9.69 12.56
C SER A 98 -17.81 -11.08 12.02
N ALA A 99 -16.85 -11.91 11.60
CA ALA A 99 -17.13 -13.23 11.06
C ALA A 99 -17.59 -14.19 12.17
N ALA A 100 -18.60 -15.01 11.91
CA ALA A 100 -19.09 -15.99 12.88
C ALA A 100 -18.03 -17.05 13.23
N SER A 101 -17.10 -17.30 12.32
CA SER A 101 -15.96 -18.21 12.49
C SER A 101 -14.66 -17.52 12.92
N TYR A 102 -14.72 -16.27 13.38
CA TYR A 102 -13.55 -15.57 13.93
C TYR A 102 -13.07 -16.23 15.23
N ASP A 103 -11.80 -16.59 15.26
CA ASP A 103 -11.06 -17.01 16.45
C ASP A 103 -9.68 -16.34 16.40
N PRO A 104 -9.38 -15.41 17.32
CA PRO A 104 -8.13 -14.64 17.30
C PRO A 104 -6.88 -15.50 17.46
N ASN A 105 -7.01 -16.71 18.03
CA ASN A 105 -5.89 -17.63 18.26
C ASN A 105 -5.91 -18.83 17.29
N ALA A 106 -6.81 -18.85 16.30
CA ALA A 106 -6.79 -19.88 15.27
C ALA A 106 -5.91 -19.45 14.10
N TYR A 107 -4.92 -20.30 13.77
CA TYR A 107 -3.92 -20.07 12.74
C TYR A 107 -4.44 -19.43 11.45
N ALA A 108 -5.60 -19.82 10.90
CA ALA A 108 -6.13 -19.23 9.65
C ALA A 108 -7.57 -18.69 9.79
N SER A 109 -8.03 -18.40 11.01
CA SER A 109 -9.42 -18.04 11.27
C SER A 109 -9.59 -16.78 12.14
N GLY A 110 -8.57 -15.93 12.22
CA GLY A 110 -8.64 -14.66 12.96
C GLY A 110 -7.28 -14.10 13.36
N SER A 111 -6.24 -14.93 13.40
CA SER A 111 -4.87 -14.49 13.66
C SER A 111 -4.31 -13.60 12.55
N VAL A 112 -3.20 -12.90 12.84
CA VAL A 112 -2.51 -11.97 11.95
C VAL A 112 -1.20 -12.59 11.48
N TRP A 113 -0.98 -12.66 10.17
CA TRP A 113 0.26 -13.19 9.58
C TRP A 113 1.12 -12.06 9.04
N ALA A 114 2.44 -12.09 9.30
CA ALA A 114 3.36 -11.14 8.68
C ALA A 114 3.37 -11.29 7.14
N LEU A 115 3.34 -12.52 6.64
CA LEU A 115 3.25 -12.83 5.21
C LEU A 115 1.95 -12.27 4.60
N GLY A 116 0.80 -12.53 5.23
CA GLY A 116 -0.50 -12.02 4.79
C GLY A 116 -0.54 -10.49 4.77
N THR A 117 -0.15 -9.87 5.87
CA THR A 117 -0.09 -8.40 6.02
C THR A 117 0.84 -7.76 4.99
N SER A 118 2.02 -8.33 4.75
CA SER A 118 2.96 -7.86 3.72
C SER A 118 2.38 -7.97 2.32
N GLY A 119 1.65 -9.05 2.03
CA GLY A 119 0.96 -9.24 0.75
C GLY A 119 -0.17 -8.22 0.55
N ILE A 120 -0.90 -7.90 1.61
CA ILE A 120 -1.98 -6.90 1.59
C ILE A 120 -1.44 -5.49 1.37
N ALA A 121 -0.38 -5.09 2.07
CA ALA A 121 0.29 -3.82 1.80
C ALA A 121 0.74 -3.72 0.33
N GLY A 122 1.38 -4.78 -0.20
CA GLY A 122 1.74 -4.88 -1.62
C GLY A 122 0.55 -4.77 -2.57
N THR A 123 -0.61 -5.26 -2.16
CA THR A 123 -1.87 -5.20 -2.93
C THR A 123 -2.41 -3.78 -2.98
N TYR A 124 -2.45 -3.06 -1.85
CA TYR A 124 -2.84 -1.65 -1.80
C TYR A 124 -1.94 -0.75 -2.66
N TRP A 125 -0.61 -0.92 -2.61
CA TRP A 125 0.29 -0.18 -3.52
C TRP A 125 0.01 -0.48 -4.98
N SER A 126 -0.19 -1.75 -5.35
CA SER A 126 -0.52 -2.10 -6.74
C SER A 126 -1.89 -1.59 -7.20
N ALA A 127 -2.75 -1.21 -6.26
CA ALA A 127 -4.08 -0.68 -6.51
C ALA A 127 -4.16 0.85 -6.38
N HIS A 128 -3.02 1.55 -6.29
CA HIS A 128 -2.95 3.01 -6.15
C HIS A 128 -3.62 3.54 -4.88
N ARG A 129 -3.35 2.88 -3.74
CA ARG A 129 -3.82 3.26 -2.39
C ARG A 129 -2.67 3.35 -1.37
N PRO A 130 -1.69 4.25 -1.58
CA PRO A 130 -0.45 4.26 -0.81
C PRO A 130 -0.63 4.63 0.66
N LEU A 131 -1.64 5.44 1.03
CA LEU A 131 -1.90 5.78 2.44
C LEU A 131 -2.24 4.53 3.26
N THR A 132 -3.18 3.72 2.79
CA THR A 132 -3.55 2.46 3.44
C THR A 132 -2.41 1.45 3.36
N ALA A 133 -1.73 1.35 2.21
CA ALA A 133 -0.58 0.45 2.05
C ALA A 133 0.53 0.71 3.09
N LEU A 134 0.89 1.99 3.28
CA LEU A 134 1.90 2.42 4.23
C LEU A 134 1.47 2.14 5.68
N ALA A 135 0.19 2.36 6.01
CA ALA A 135 -0.33 2.05 7.34
C ALA A 135 -0.26 0.55 7.65
N VAL A 136 -0.69 -0.31 6.71
CA VAL A 136 -0.63 -1.78 6.85
C VAL A 136 0.82 -2.27 6.95
N TRP A 137 1.73 -1.72 6.15
CA TRP A 137 3.15 -2.08 6.21
C TRP A 137 3.80 -1.63 7.53
N ASN A 138 3.51 -0.42 8.02
CA ASN A 138 4.02 0.10 9.28
C ASN A 138 3.59 -0.75 10.49
N ALA A 139 2.42 -1.40 10.42
CA ALA A 139 1.92 -2.29 11.46
C ALA A 139 2.84 -3.52 11.70
N LEU A 140 3.73 -3.84 10.75
CA LEU A 140 4.73 -4.91 10.92
C LEU A 140 6.02 -4.45 11.60
N LEU A 141 6.29 -3.14 11.67
CA LEU A 141 7.51 -2.63 12.29
C LEU A 141 7.68 -3.05 13.76
N PRO A 142 6.64 -3.01 14.62
CA PRO A 142 6.75 -3.44 16.01
C PRO A 142 7.20 -4.89 16.19
N TRP A 143 6.88 -5.77 15.22
CA TRP A 143 7.25 -7.19 15.28
C TRP A 143 8.75 -7.38 15.36
N SER A 144 9.52 -6.51 14.69
CA SER A 144 10.99 -6.53 14.67
C SER A 144 11.67 -6.27 16.02
N SER A 145 10.90 -6.04 17.07
CA SER A 145 11.37 -5.77 18.42
C SER A 145 10.56 -6.49 19.51
N LEU A 146 9.68 -7.43 19.14
CA LEU A 146 8.75 -8.06 20.07
C LEU A 146 9.45 -8.98 21.08
N ASP A 147 10.36 -9.84 20.60
CA ASP A 147 11.16 -10.76 21.40
C ASP A 147 12.66 -10.43 21.32
N SER A 148 13.17 -10.17 20.12
CA SER A 148 14.55 -9.83 19.81
C SER A 148 14.62 -8.89 18.60
N LEU A 149 15.67 -8.07 18.53
CA LEU A 149 15.84 -7.12 17.44
C LEU A 149 16.04 -7.83 16.10
N GLY A 150 15.21 -7.47 15.11
CA GLY A 150 15.25 -7.99 13.76
C GLY A 150 14.50 -9.30 13.54
N HIS A 151 13.93 -9.90 14.58
CA HIS A 151 13.13 -11.11 14.48
C HIS A 151 11.72 -10.79 14.01
N MET A 152 11.11 -11.65 13.19
CA MET A 152 9.69 -11.54 12.86
C MET A 152 9.03 -12.89 13.07
N HIS A 153 8.00 -12.87 13.92
CA HIS A 153 7.14 -14.02 14.15
C HIS A 153 6.40 -14.46 12.87
N GLU A 154 5.94 -15.70 12.85
CA GLU A 154 5.03 -16.18 11.83
C GLU A 154 3.64 -15.53 11.98
N VAL A 155 3.08 -15.63 13.18
CA VAL A 155 1.68 -15.30 13.48
C VAL A 155 1.58 -14.61 14.84
N LEU A 156 0.77 -13.55 14.91
CA LEU A 156 0.30 -12.96 16.16
C LEU A 156 -1.20 -13.20 16.33
N ALA A 157 -1.69 -13.11 17.57
CA ALA A 157 -3.11 -13.18 17.84
C ALA A 157 -3.89 -12.04 17.15
N GLY A 158 -5.17 -12.27 16.87
CA GLY A 158 -6.03 -11.31 16.17
C GLY A 158 -6.55 -10.17 17.04
N ASP A 159 -6.74 -10.39 18.33
CA ASP A 159 -7.46 -9.49 19.24
C ASP A 159 -6.55 -8.59 20.06
N LEU A 160 -5.42 -9.13 20.54
CA LEU A 160 -4.42 -8.44 21.34
C LEU A 160 -3.02 -8.59 20.73
N TYR A 161 -2.15 -7.60 20.98
CA TYR A 161 -0.78 -7.66 20.50
C TYR A 161 0.06 -8.67 21.32
N HIS A 162 0.16 -9.90 20.84
CA HIS A 162 1.08 -10.91 21.36
C HIS A 162 1.29 -12.03 20.34
N PRO A 163 2.39 -12.81 20.45
CA PRO A 163 2.55 -14.03 19.67
C PRO A 163 1.40 -15.01 19.87
N GLU A 164 0.96 -15.66 18.78
CA GLU A 164 0.10 -16.84 18.91
C GLU A 164 0.87 -17.95 19.65
N VAL A 165 0.15 -18.81 20.39
CA VAL A 165 0.75 -19.90 21.19
C VAL A 165 1.63 -20.82 20.34
N GLU A 166 1.18 -21.16 19.13
CA GLU A 166 1.89 -22.07 18.22
C GLU A 166 2.76 -21.32 17.19
N SER A 167 2.99 -20.01 17.37
CA SER A 167 3.78 -19.21 16.43
C SER A 167 5.24 -19.62 16.43
N VAL A 168 5.83 -19.76 15.24
CA VAL A 168 7.29 -19.76 15.07
C VAL A 168 7.83 -18.35 15.36
N PRO A 169 8.75 -18.14 16.32
CA PRO A 169 9.25 -16.80 16.68
C PRO A 169 10.15 -16.15 15.64
N GLU A 170 10.95 -16.96 14.93
CA GLU A 170 11.86 -16.50 13.87
C GLU A 170 11.49 -17.16 12.54
N GLN A 171 10.63 -16.51 11.76
CA GLN A 171 10.10 -17.07 10.53
C GLN A 171 10.66 -16.33 9.30
N THR A 172 11.51 -17.02 8.53
CA THR A 172 12.25 -16.45 7.41
C THR A 172 11.36 -15.89 6.29
N TRP A 173 10.24 -16.53 5.96
CA TRP A 173 9.26 -16.00 5.01
C TRP A 173 8.54 -14.74 5.51
N SER A 174 8.33 -14.56 6.82
CA SER A 174 7.80 -13.31 7.39
C SER A 174 8.74 -12.16 7.10
N SER A 175 10.02 -12.30 7.48
CA SER A 175 11.06 -11.29 7.22
C SER A 175 11.30 -11.08 5.73
N ALA A 176 11.37 -12.17 4.95
CA ALA A 176 11.57 -12.09 3.51
C ALA A 176 10.40 -11.40 2.81
N SER A 177 9.16 -11.64 3.24
CA SER A 177 7.98 -10.97 2.67
C SER A 177 7.95 -9.49 3.01
N PHE A 178 8.29 -9.11 4.24
CA PHE A 178 8.39 -7.71 4.64
C PHE A 178 9.43 -6.97 3.78
N LEU A 179 10.62 -7.54 3.61
CA LEU A 179 11.69 -6.99 2.77
C LEU A 179 11.30 -6.95 1.28
N THR A 180 10.71 -8.03 0.78
CA THR A 180 10.26 -8.12 -0.62
C THR A 180 9.23 -7.03 -0.88
N THR A 181 8.18 -6.93 -0.07
CA THR A 181 7.15 -5.88 -0.19
C THR A 181 7.73 -4.47 -0.06
N THR A 182 8.77 -4.27 0.75
CA THR A 182 9.48 -2.99 0.84
C THR A 182 10.14 -2.63 -0.50
N VAL A 183 10.89 -3.55 -1.10
CA VAL A 183 11.56 -3.31 -2.39
C VAL A 183 10.54 -3.15 -3.53
N GLU A 184 9.52 -3.98 -3.51
CA GLU A 184 8.65 -4.21 -4.64
C GLU A 184 7.36 -3.38 -4.64
N GLY A 185 6.91 -2.95 -3.47
CA GLY A 185 5.70 -2.17 -3.22
C GLY A 185 6.04 -0.73 -2.84
N LEU A 186 6.70 -0.53 -1.68
CA LEU A 186 7.06 0.80 -1.20
C LEU A 186 8.02 1.52 -2.17
N LEU A 187 9.10 0.86 -2.58
CA LEU A 187 10.05 1.43 -3.55
C LEU A 187 9.59 1.23 -5.00
N GLY A 188 8.64 0.33 -5.27
CA GLY A 188 8.22 -0.03 -6.63
C GLY A 188 9.37 -0.46 -7.54
N LEU A 189 10.45 -1.02 -6.97
CA LEU A 189 11.67 -1.36 -7.69
C LEU A 189 11.54 -2.76 -8.31
N ARG A 190 11.69 -2.83 -9.63
CA ARG A 190 11.61 -4.07 -10.41
C ARG A 190 12.74 -4.14 -11.42
N VAL A 191 13.49 -5.23 -11.40
CA VAL A 191 14.52 -5.51 -12.41
C VAL A 191 14.00 -6.57 -13.38
N GLN A 192 13.92 -6.22 -14.66
CA GLN A 192 13.57 -7.13 -15.75
C GLN A 192 14.87 -7.55 -16.45
N GLY A 193 15.52 -8.59 -15.92
CA GLY A 193 16.86 -9.01 -16.37
C GLY A 193 16.95 -9.33 -17.86
N ALA A 194 15.95 -10.03 -18.43
CA ALA A 194 15.93 -10.41 -19.84
C ALA A 194 15.85 -9.20 -20.79
N SER A 195 14.98 -8.23 -20.49
CA SER A 195 14.86 -7.01 -21.29
C SER A 195 15.92 -5.96 -20.95
N GLY A 196 16.55 -6.05 -19.78
CA GLY A 196 17.55 -5.07 -19.32
C GLY A 196 16.90 -3.78 -18.86
N ARG A 197 15.66 -3.87 -18.36
CA ARG A 197 14.88 -2.72 -17.93
C ARG A 197 14.79 -2.69 -16.41
N VAL A 198 14.81 -1.50 -15.84
CA VAL A 198 14.50 -1.26 -14.43
C VAL A 198 13.23 -0.42 -14.36
N SER A 199 12.29 -0.78 -13.50
CA SER A 199 11.21 0.11 -13.10
C SER A 199 11.47 0.55 -11.67
N PHE A 200 11.31 1.83 -11.39
CA PHE A 200 11.43 2.40 -10.06
C PHE A 200 10.29 3.40 -9.84
N ALA A 201 9.30 2.96 -9.06
CA ALA A 201 8.03 3.67 -8.84
C ALA A 201 7.79 3.88 -7.34
N PRO A 202 8.58 4.75 -6.68
CA PRO A 202 8.55 4.84 -5.22
C PRO A 202 7.31 5.59 -4.70
N HIS A 203 6.67 5.01 -3.68
CA HIS A 203 5.62 5.59 -2.84
C HIS A 203 6.22 6.03 -1.50
N LEU A 204 7.13 7.01 -1.54
CA LEU A 204 7.92 7.36 -0.36
C LEU A 204 7.02 7.95 0.73
N PRO A 205 7.17 7.52 2.00
CA PRO A 205 6.45 8.15 3.10
C PRO A 205 6.70 9.67 3.09
N PRO A 206 5.67 10.53 3.29
CA PRO A 206 5.87 11.97 3.23
C PRO A 206 6.84 12.52 4.30
N ALA A 207 7.12 11.73 5.34
CA ALA A 207 8.11 12.03 6.36
C ALA A 207 9.56 11.79 5.90
N TRP A 208 9.80 11.02 4.84
CA TRP A 208 11.14 10.71 4.35
C TRP A 208 11.63 11.79 3.39
N SER A 209 12.70 12.51 3.74
CA SER A 209 13.28 13.51 2.85
C SER A 209 14.04 12.89 1.68
N ALA A 210 14.56 11.68 1.82
CA ALA A 210 15.29 10.99 0.77
C ALA A 210 15.39 9.47 1.00
N VAL A 211 15.72 8.73 -0.06
CA VAL A 211 16.11 7.32 -0.01
C VAL A 211 17.27 7.07 -0.98
N THR A 212 18.16 6.12 -0.66
CA THR A 212 19.17 5.62 -1.60
C THR A 212 19.10 4.11 -1.71
N VAL A 213 18.95 3.60 -2.92
CA VAL A 213 19.08 2.18 -3.23
C VAL A 213 20.39 1.97 -3.99
N ARG A 214 21.25 1.10 -3.47
CA ARG A 214 22.55 0.76 -4.07
C ARG A 214 22.54 -0.67 -4.59
N HIS A 215 23.44 -0.99 -5.51
CA HIS A 215 23.61 -2.34 -6.04
C HIS A 215 22.37 -2.89 -6.75
N VAL A 216 21.65 -2.03 -7.47
CA VAL A 216 20.58 -2.48 -8.37
C VAL A 216 21.24 -3.04 -9.63
N ARG A 217 21.38 -4.36 -9.68
CA ARG A 217 22.10 -5.05 -10.77
C ARG A 217 21.19 -5.37 -11.94
N VAL A 218 21.59 -4.98 -13.15
CA VAL A 218 20.85 -5.24 -14.39
C VAL A 218 21.81 -5.39 -15.58
N LYS A 219 21.78 -6.55 -16.26
CA LYS A 219 22.63 -6.86 -17.43
C LYS A 219 24.11 -6.43 -17.31
N GLY A 220 24.75 -6.77 -16.19
CA GLY A 220 26.17 -6.43 -15.96
C GLY A 220 26.43 -4.98 -15.56
N SER A 221 25.38 -4.19 -15.33
CA SER A 221 25.45 -2.84 -14.77
C SER A 221 25.05 -2.85 -13.29
N ASP A 222 25.65 -1.97 -12.50
CA ASP A 222 25.33 -1.74 -11.08
C ASP A 222 24.86 -0.28 -10.91
N LEU A 223 23.59 -0.09 -10.52
CA LEU A 223 23.01 1.23 -10.34
C LEU A 223 22.95 1.61 -8.86
N THR A 224 23.22 2.88 -8.59
CA THR A 224 22.82 3.58 -7.36
C THR A 224 21.76 4.62 -7.70
N LEU A 225 20.61 4.56 -7.04
CA LEU A 225 19.47 5.45 -7.24
C LEU A 225 19.21 6.22 -5.95
N HIS A 226 19.36 7.54 -5.98
CA HIS A 226 19.08 8.42 -4.84
C HIS A 226 17.90 9.34 -5.18
N VAL A 227 16.83 9.25 -4.40
CA VAL A 227 15.64 10.08 -4.56
C VAL A 227 15.56 11.06 -3.40
N THR A 228 15.33 12.34 -3.68
CA THR A 228 15.07 13.38 -2.67
C THR A 228 13.68 13.96 -2.90
N GLN A 229 12.91 14.12 -1.82
CA GLN A 229 11.62 14.81 -1.79
C GLN A 229 11.81 16.20 -1.17
N LEU A 230 11.46 17.23 -1.94
CA LEU A 230 11.47 18.63 -1.52
C LEU A 230 10.08 19.24 -1.71
N PRO A 231 9.76 20.36 -1.04
CA PRO A 231 8.52 21.08 -1.32
C PRO A 231 8.44 21.49 -2.81
N GLY A 232 7.47 20.92 -3.53
CA GLY A 232 7.24 21.21 -4.95
C GLY A 232 8.20 20.50 -5.92
N GLU A 233 9.04 19.57 -5.44
CA GLU A 233 10.03 18.91 -6.29
C GLU A 233 10.36 17.48 -5.85
N VAL A 234 10.53 16.57 -6.81
CA VAL A 234 11.17 15.26 -6.62
C VAL A 234 12.43 15.21 -7.47
N ARG A 235 13.57 14.85 -6.88
CA ARG A 235 14.84 14.68 -7.59
C ARG A 235 15.26 13.22 -7.60
N LEU A 236 15.78 12.75 -8.73
CA LEU A 236 16.52 11.50 -8.85
C LEU A 236 17.95 11.79 -9.28
N GLN A 237 18.91 11.25 -8.52
CA GLN A 237 20.31 11.15 -8.91
C GLN A 237 20.62 9.67 -9.11
N ALA A 238 20.98 9.29 -10.33
CA ALA A 238 21.32 7.92 -10.69
C ALA A 238 22.80 7.85 -11.07
N GLU A 239 23.51 6.86 -10.55
CA GLU A 239 24.86 6.50 -10.97
C GLU A 239 24.81 5.10 -11.58
N ASN A 240 25.37 4.94 -12.78
CA ASN A 240 25.42 3.66 -13.48
C ASN A 240 26.87 3.22 -13.75
N ALA A 241 27.29 2.16 -13.08
CA ALA A 241 28.53 1.45 -13.38
C ALA A 241 28.25 0.29 -14.35
N GLY A 242 28.14 0.59 -15.64
CA GLY A 242 27.95 -0.43 -16.68
C GLY A 242 27.54 0.12 -18.03
N ALA A 243 26.88 -0.73 -18.82
CA ALA A 243 26.29 -0.35 -20.10
C ALA A 243 25.01 0.48 -19.89
N PRO A 244 24.53 1.23 -20.91
CA PRO A 244 23.29 1.97 -20.79
C PRO A 244 22.10 1.09 -20.37
N VAL A 245 21.30 1.57 -19.41
CA VAL A 245 20.12 0.87 -18.89
C VAL A 245 18.86 1.65 -19.20
N THR A 246 17.84 0.98 -19.72
CA THR A 246 16.50 1.58 -19.84
C THR A 246 15.80 1.55 -18.48
N MET A 247 15.38 2.70 -17.99
CA MET A 247 14.65 2.82 -16.73
C MET A 247 13.29 3.49 -16.93
N ARG A 248 12.24 2.91 -16.36
CA ARG A 248 11.00 3.64 -16.08
C ARG A 248 11.09 4.21 -14.67
N PHE A 249 11.03 5.53 -14.55
CA PHE A 249 10.91 6.22 -13.27
C PHE A 249 9.50 6.75 -13.11
N ASP A 250 8.89 6.50 -11.97
CA ASP A 250 7.45 6.72 -11.78
C ASP A 250 7.11 7.06 -10.32
N PRO A 251 7.72 8.10 -9.72
CA PRO A 251 7.48 8.46 -8.33
C PRO A 251 6.06 8.96 -8.10
N GLU A 252 5.53 8.65 -6.92
CA GLU A 252 4.37 9.34 -6.38
C GLU A 252 4.71 10.82 -6.12
N ILE A 253 3.77 11.71 -6.42
CA ILE A 253 3.77 13.11 -5.99
C ILE A 253 2.49 13.39 -5.18
N PRO A 254 2.44 14.46 -4.36
CA PRO A 254 1.28 14.74 -3.51
C PRO A 254 -0.05 14.75 -4.29
N LEU A 255 -1.09 14.14 -3.71
CA LEU A 255 -2.39 13.95 -4.35
C LEU A 255 -2.97 15.29 -4.83
N GLY A 256 -3.30 15.37 -6.13
CA GLY A 256 -3.83 16.59 -6.77
C GLY A 256 -2.78 17.65 -7.11
N ALA A 257 -1.49 17.35 -6.96
CA ALA A 257 -0.42 18.20 -7.47
C ALA A 257 -0.48 18.30 -9.01
N LYS A 258 -0.06 19.44 -9.54
CA LYS A 258 0.05 19.68 -10.99
C LYS A 258 1.51 19.65 -11.39
N LEU A 259 1.85 18.83 -12.38
CA LEU A 259 3.17 18.83 -13.01
C LEU A 259 3.45 20.18 -13.68
N ARG A 260 4.62 20.76 -13.42
CA ARG A 260 5.07 22.03 -14.01
C ARG A 260 6.12 21.79 -15.09
N ASN A 261 7.18 21.05 -14.78
CA ASN A 261 8.17 20.61 -15.76
C ASN A 261 8.90 19.36 -15.25
N ALA A 262 9.69 18.76 -16.15
CA ALA A 262 10.70 17.77 -15.80
C ALA A 262 12.00 18.09 -16.56
N LEU A 263 13.14 17.99 -15.88
CA LEU A 263 14.46 18.30 -16.42
C LEU A 263 15.39 17.09 -16.26
N LEU A 264 15.97 16.61 -17.36
CA LEU A 264 17.02 15.60 -17.38
C LEU A 264 18.34 16.31 -17.73
N ASP A 265 19.29 16.32 -16.80
CA ASP A 265 20.57 17.04 -16.93
C ASP A 265 20.37 18.49 -17.43
N ASP A 266 19.49 19.22 -16.73
CA ASP A 266 19.08 20.61 -17.01
C ASP A 266 18.34 20.84 -18.35
N ARG A 267 17.95 19.76 -19.06
CA ARG A 267 17.20 19.84 -20.32
C ARG A 267 15.76 19.37 -20.14
N PRO A 268 14.76 20.07 -20.71
CA PRO A 268 13.38 19.62 -20.67
C PRO A 268 13.21 18.21 -21.25
N VAL A 269 12.47 17.36 -20.53
CA VAL A 269 12.11 16.00 -20.94
C VAL A 269 10.60 15.81 -20.83
N ALA A 270 10.03 14.94 -21.69
CA ALA A 270 8.63 14.59 -21.60
C ALA A 270 8.36 13.76 -20.33
N ALA A 271 7.32 14.13 -19.59
CA ALA A 271 6.85 13.43 -18.41
C ALA A 271 5.32 13.36 -18.44
N LEU A 272 4.77 12.21 -18.07
CA LEU A 272 3.34 11.95 -18.07
C LEU A 272 2.80 12.01 -16.64
N LEU A 273 1.86 12.90 -16.38
CA LEU A 273 1.12 12.92 -15.13
C LEU A 273 0.00 11.87 -15.20
N GLU A 274 0.00 10.94 -14.26
CA GLU A 274 -0.96 9.84 -14.18
C GLU A 274 -1.75 9.96 -12.87
N PRO A 275 -2.95 10.57 -12.91
CA PRO A 275 -3.82 10.59 -11.75
C PRO A 275 -4.51 9.23 -11.59
N ASN A 276 -4.51 8.71 -10.37
CA ASN A 276 -5.33 7.57 -9.97
C ASN A 276 -6.34 8.01 -8.89
N LEU A 277 -7.08 7.05 -8.32
CA LEU A 277 -8.14 7.36 -7.37
C LEU A 277 -7.60 8.00 -6.08
N GLU A 278 -6.53 7.45 -5.51
CA GLU A 278 -5.96 7.90 -4.23
C GLU A 278 -4.51 8.37 -4.31
N ASP A 279 -3.86 8.29 -5.47
CA ASP A 279 -2.50 8.78 -5.69
C ASP A 279 -2.32 9.50 -7.04
N THR A 280 -1.14 10.09 -7.24
CA THR A 280 -0.77 10.73 -8.50
C THR A 280 0.70 10.45 -8.77
N HIS A 281 0.99 9.95 -9.97
CA HIS A 281 2.34 9.59 -10.40
C HIS A 281 2.84 10.48 -11.53
N VAL A 282 4.16 10.60 -11.64
CA VAL A 282 4.83 11.22 -12.80
C VAL A 282 5.71 10.18 -13.48
N ARG A 283 5.27 9.68 -14.65
CA ARG A 283 5.98 8.65 -15.40
C ARG A 283 6.96 9.24 -16.41
N LEU A 284 8.18 8.72 -16.41
CA LEU A 284 9.22 8.98 -17.41
C LEU A 284 9.92 7.68 -17.81
N ASP A 285 10.18 7.52 -19.11
CA ASP A 285 11.08 6.49 -19.63
C ASP A 285 12.42 7.13 -19.98
N LEU A 286 13.49 6.65 -19.35
CA LEU A 286 14.83 7.20 -19.40
C LEU A 286 15.83 6.15 -19.89
N THR A 287 16.94 6.61 -20.45
CA THR A 287 18.14 5.80 -20.63
C THR A 287 19.20 6.33 -19.67
N LEU A 288 19.67 5.49 -18.76
CA LEU A 288 20.76 5.81 -17.84
C LEU A 288 22.07 5.42 -18.52
N PRO A 289 22.86 6.37 -19.08
CA PRO A 289 24.18 6.08 -19.62
C PRO A 289 25.15 5.66 -18.51
N HIS A 290 26.37 5.26 -18.87
CA HIS A 290 27.45 5.12 -17.90
C HIS A 290 27.72 6.46 -17.20
N GLY A 291 27.91 6.44 -15.88
CA GLY A 291 28.12 7.63 -15.05
C GLY A 291 26.85 8.19 -14.44
N GLY A 292 26.87 9.49 -14.12
CA GLY A 292 25.79 10.19 -13.42
C GLY A 292 24.67 10.66 -14.35
N THR A 293 23.45 10.67 -13.82
CA THR A 293 22.24 11.25 -14.45
C THR A 293 21.43 11.95 -13.38
N ARG A 294 21.00 13.19 -13.64
CA ARG A 294 20.14 13.95 -12.74
C ARG A 294 18.80 14.22 -13.39
N LEU A 295 17.73 13.85 -12.70
CA LEU A 295 16.35 14.19 -13.06
C LEU A 295 15.72 15.04 -11.96
N GLU A 296 15.03 16.09 -12.38
CA GLU A 296 14.24 16.97 -11.52
C GLU A 296 12.79 16.99 -12.03
N ILE A 297 11.83 16.74 -11.15
CA ILE A 297 10.39 16.82 -11.43
C ILE A 297 9.82 17.93 -10.56
N VAL A 298 9.36 19.02 -11.17
CA VAL A 298 8.77 20.16 -10.44
C VAL A 298 7.26 20.10 -10.56
N TYR A 299 6.58 20.22 -9.43
CA TYR A 299 5.13 20.23 -9.32
C TYR A 299 4.65 21.38 -8.43
N GLN A 300 3.36 21.68 -8.51
CA GLN A 300 2.73 22.68 -7.64
C GLN A 300 1.47 22.12 -6.99
N GLY A 301 1.32 22.41 -5.70
CA GLY A 301 0.13 22.03 -4.95
C GLY A 301 0.17 20.59 -4.45
N GLY A 302 -1.01 20.07 -4.19
CA GLY A 302 -1.26 18.72 -3.73
C GLY A 302 -1.33 18.58 -2.22
N VAL A 303 -1.70 17.39 -1.77
CA VAL A 303 -1.84 17.05 -0.36
C VAL A 303 -1.11 15.76 -0.08
N ALA A 304 -0.33 15.73 1.01
CA ALA A 304 0.26 14.52 1.54
C ALA A 304 -0.32 14.24 2.93
N ILE A 305 -0.77 13.01 3.16
CA ILE A 305 -1.36 12.58 4.44
C ILE A 305 -0.34 11.68 5.14
N LEU A 306 -0.14 11.93 6.42
CA LEU A 306 0.86 11.27 7.25
C LEU A 306 0.11 10.48 8.34
N PRO A 307 -0.04 9.15 8.19
CA PRO A 307 -0.60 8.32 9.24
C PRO A 307 0.39 8.25 10.42
N ALA A 308 -0.13 8.19 11.65
CA ALA A 308 0.70 7.89 12.82
C ALA A 308 1.02 6.38 12.84
N PRO A 309 2.30 5.96 12.80
CA PRO A 309 2.65 4.55 12.90
C PRO A 309 2.23 3.99 14.27
N PRO A 310 1.61 2.79 14.32
CA PRO A 310 1.24 2.17 15.58
C PRO A 310 2.47 1.80 16.41
N ARG A 311 2.34 1.83 17.74
CA ARG A 311 3.36 1.41 18.70
C ARG A 311 2.71 0.60 19.83
N PRO A 312 2.13 -0.58 19.53
CA PRO A 312 1.46 -1.38 20.53
C PRO A 312 2.48 -1.99 21.51
N GLU A 313 2.08 -2.13 22.77
CA GLU A 313 2.74 -2.93 23.79
C GLU A 313 2.07 -4.30 23.94
N ILE A 314 2.78 -5.28 24.49
CA ILE A 314 2.24 -6.65 24.61
C ILE A 314 0.95 -6.62 25.44
N GLY A 315 -0.12 -7.17 24.86
CA GLY A 315 -1.45 -7.19 25.46
C GLY A 315 -2.35 -6.00 25.09
N ASP A 316 -1.86 -5.03 24.32
CA ASP A 316 -2.67 -3.92 23.85
C ASP A 316 -3.75 -4.38 22.85
N SER A 317 -4.91 -3.73 22.93
CA SER A 317 -5.91 -3.75 21.86
C SER A 317 -5.54 -2.71 20.80
N SER A 318 -5.97 -2.94 19.55
CA SER A 318 -5.75 -2.00 18.45
C SER A 318 -6.43 -0.63 18.71
N ALA A 319 -5.70 0.47 18.45
CA ALA A 319 -6.15 1.84 18.70
C ALA A 319 -5.70 2.88 17.64
N ALA A 320 -5.03 2.50 16.55
CA ALA A 320 -4.65 3.44 15.49
C ALA A 320 -5.79 3.68 14.48
N ILE A 321 -5.85 4.85 13.84
CA ILE A 321 -6.78 5.12 12.73
C ILE A 321 -6.57 4.11 11.59
N LYS A 322 -7.66 3.60 11.01
CA LYS A 322 -7.65 2.80 9.78
C LYS A 322 -8.24 3.62 8.65
N PHE A 323 -7.44 4.00 7.66
CA PHE A 323 -7.91 4.74 6.49
C PHE A 323 -8.55 3.77 5.50
N THR A 324 -9.86 3.92 5.27
CA THR A 324 -10.64 3.03 4.42
C THR A 324 -10.88 3.61 3.02
N GLY A 325 -10.70 4.92 2.84
CA GLY A 325 -10.75 5.55 1.53
C GLY A 325 -10.26 6.99 1.53
N VAL A 326 -9.71 7.40 0.39
CA VAL A 326 -9.27 8.77 0.14
C VAL A 326 -9.86 9.24 -1.18
N SER A 327 -10.34 10.48 -1.25
CA SER A 327 -10.71 11.10 -2.52
C SER A 327 -10.46 12.60 -2.50
N LEU A 328 -10.07 13.13 -3.65
CA LEU A 328 -9.89 14.57 -3.84
C LEU A 328 -10.69 15.02 -5.07
N ALA A 329 -11.83 15.66 -4.82
CA ALA A 329 -12.66 16.24 -5.87
C ALA A 329 -12.45 17.76 -5.91
N GLY A 330 -11.70 18.24 -6.91
CA GLY A 330 -11.34 19.66 -7.01
C GLY A 330 -10.47 20.12 -5.85
N ARG A 331 -11.08 20.83 -4.88
CA ARG A 331 -10.42 21.31 -3.64
C ARG A 331 -11.07 20.76 -2.37
N LEU A 332 -11.83 19.68 -2.49
CA LEU A 332 -12.41 18.97 -1.35
C LEU A 332 -11.73 17.62 -1.18
N LEU A 333 -10.88 17.50 -0.15
CA LEU A 333 -10.35 16.21 0.30
C LEU A 333 -11.39 15.55 1.20
N THR A 334 -11.67 14.27 0.96
CA THR A 334 -12.49 13.42 1.81
C THR A 334 -11.67 12.21 2.23
N LEU A 335 -11.65 11.95 3.53
CA LEU A 335 -11.05 10.77 4.15
C LEU A 335 -12.16 9.98 4.83
N GLU A 336 -12.34 8.73 4.41
CA GLU A 336 -13.15 7.75 5.13
C GLU A 336 -12.20 6.93 6.01
N LEU A 337 -12.55 6.77 7.28
CA LEU A 337 -11.68 6.13 8.26
C LEU A 337 -12.46 5.46 9.38
N ASP A 338 -11.91 4.38 9.91
CA ASP A 338 -12.32 3.83 11.19
C ASP A 338 -11.39 4.39 12.28
N HIS A 339 -11.97 4.91 13.36
CA HIS A 339 -11.22 5.40 14.50
C HIS A 339 -11.73 4.79 15.81
N PRO A 340 -10.89 4.71 16.84
CA PRO A 340 -11.29 4.19 18.14
C PRO A 340 -12.46 4.97 18.74
N THR A 341 -13.30 4.26 19.50
CA THR A 341 -14.41 4.84 20.27
C THR A 341 -14.00 5.30 21.67
N SER A 342 -12.87 4.80 22.18
CA SER A 342 -12.40 5.02 23.54
C SER A 342 -11.35 6.13 23.67
N THR A 343 -10.70 6.51 22.57
CA THR A 343 -9.59 7.47 22.57
C THR A 343 -9.66 8.37 21.35
N ALA A 344 -9.14 9.59 21.50
CA ALA A 344 -8.89 10.46 20.35
C ALA A 344 -7.64 9.99 19.62
N SER A 345 -7.66 10.05 18.29
CA SER A 345 -6.52 9.69 17.45
C SER A 345 -6.19 10.82 16.50
N ALA A 346 -4.95 10.87 16.03
CA ALA A 346 -4.50 11.95 15.16
C ALA A 346 -3.77 11.43 13.91
N PHE A 347 -3.84 12.23 12.86
CA PHE A 347 -3.01 12.13 11.67
C PHE A 347 -2.53 13.53 11.28
N GLU A 348 -1.50 13.60 10.44
CA GLU A 348 -0.98 14.88 9.96
C GLU A 348 -1.20 15.03 8.46
N LEU A 349 -1.23 16.28 8.00
CA LEU A 349 -1.45 16.65 6.61
C LEU A 349 -0.46 17.74 6.23
N ARG A 350 0.23 17.56 5.09
CA ARG A 350 1.11 18.56 4.49
C ARG A 350 0.53 19.03 3.17
N THR A 351 0.38 20.34 3.01
CA THR A 351 -0.10 20.95 1.77
C THR A 351 0.30 22.42 1.68
N PRO A 352 0.65 22.94 0.49
CA PRO A 352 0.79 24.38 0.28
C PRO A 352 -0.57 25.08 0.09
N TRP A 353 -1.68 24.34 0.06
CA TRP A 353 -3.01 24.92 -0.09
C TRP A 353 -3.54 25.46 1.24
N VAL A 354 -4.23 26.60 1.18
CA VAL A 354 -4.88 27.17 2.36
C VAL A 354 -6.13 26.35 2.68
N ILE A 355 -6.24 25.87 3.91
CA ILE A 355 -7.46 25.22 4.40
C ILE A 355 -8.52 26.30 4.65
N ALA A 356 -9.65 26.21 3.97
CA ALA A 356 -10.78 27.12 4.12
C ALA A 356 -11.76 26.64 5.20
N SER A 357 -11.97 25.33 5.30
CA SER A 357 -12.80 24.71 6.34
C SER A 357 -12.53 23.21 6.46
N GLU A 358 -12.82 22.67 7.62
CA GLU A 358 -12.77 21.25 7.95
C GLU A 358 -14.04 20.77 8.64
N GLN A 359 -14.36 19.49 8.49
CA GLN A 359 -15.45 18.82 9.23
C GLN A 359 -15.02 17.41 9.65
N GLY A 360 -15.54 16.94 10.78
CA GLY A 360 -15.30 15.57 11.27
C GLY A 360 -14.01 15.38 12.08
N ALA A 361 -13.18 16.42 12.22
CA ALA A 361 -11.95 16.41 13.00
C ALA A 361 -11.66 17.80 13.58
N GLY A 362 -10.96 17.85 14.71
CA GLY A 362 -10.31 19.07 15.19
C GLY A 362 -9.03 19.35 14.40
N LEU A 363 -8.73 20.62 14.14
CA LEU A 363 -7.57 21.07 13.36
C LEU A 363 -6.62 21.91 14.20
N GLU A 364 -5.33 21.58 14.15
CA GLU A 364 -4.23 22.32 14.74
C GLU A 364 -3.17 22.62 13.67
N ALA A 365 -2.73 23.87 13.54
CA ALA A 365 -1.58 24.21 12.69
C ALA A 365 -0.28 23.89 13.44
N VAL A 366 0.52 22.95 12.91
CA VAL A 366 1.80 22.56 13.49
C VAL A 366 2.91 23.51 13.02
N SER A 367 2.92 23.83 11.72
CA SER A 367 3.79 24.81 11.09
C SER A 367 3.20 25.25 9.74
N PRO A 368 3.76 26.25 9.03
CA PRO A 368 3.21 26.67 7.73
C PRO A 368 3.09 25.50 6.74
N GLY A 369 1.86 25.21 6.30
CA GLY A 369 1.57 24.10 5.37
C GLY A 369 1.59 22.71 5.99
N HIS A 370 1.65 22.60 7.32
CA HIS A 370 1.63 21.34 8.07
C HIS A 370 0.63 21.41 9.22
N TYR A 371 -0.33 20.49 9.19
CA TYR A 371 -1.49 20.49 10.06
C TYR A 371 -1.65 19.14 10.75
N ARG A 372 -2.17 19.15 11.97
CA ARG A 372 -2.59 17.97 12.71
C ARG A 372 -4.12 17.95 12.78
N PHE A 373 -4.68 16.80 12.45
CA PHE A 373 -6.10 16.52 12.57
C PHE A 373 -6.33 15.52 13.71
N THR A 374 -7.29 15.79 14.57
CA THR A 374 -7.68 14.91 15.68
C THR A 374 -9.12 14.46 15.50
N VAL A 375 -9.34 13.15 15.48
CA VAL A 375 -10.65 12.50 15.30
C VAL A 375 -11.06 11.80 16.59
N GLY A 376 -12.36 11.76 16.84
CA GLY A 376 -12.94 11.20 18.06
C GLY A 376 -12.97 12.20 19.21
N ALA A 377 -13.68 11.82 20.27
CA ALA A 377 -13.68 12.55 21.54
C ALA A 377 -12.95 11.71 22.59
N PRO A 378 -12.17 12.31 23.49
CA PRO A 378 -11.64 11.61 24.66
C PRO A 378 -12.81 11.29 25.60
N THR A 379 -13.49 10.17 25.39
CA THR A 379 -14.56 9.68 26.27
C THR A 379 -14.13 8.38 26.92
N THR A 380 -14.25 8.30 28.24
CA THR A 380 -13.86 7.14 29.07
C THR A 380 -14.84 5.96 28.97
N THR A 381 -15.78 5.98 28.02
CA THR A 381 -16.91 5.03 27.95
C THR A 381 -16.86 4.07 26.77
N GLY A 382 -15.93 4.25 25.82
CA GLY A 382 -15.75 3.33 24.69
C GLY A 382 -15.06 2.04 25.14
N ALA A 383 -15.48 0.89 24.59
CA ALA A 383 -14.79 -0.37 24.82
C ALA A 383 -13.40 -0.36 24.16
N ALA A 384 -12.38 -0.90 24.83
CA ALA A 384 -11.06 -1.07 24.22
C ALA A 384 -11.16 -1.95 22.96
N GLY A 385 -10.44 -1.57 21.89
CA GLY A 385 -10.49 -2.26 20.60
C GLY A 385 -11.76 -2.03 19.77
N ALA A 386 -12.75 -1.25 20.25
CA ALA A 386 -13.94 -0.93 19.48
C ALA A 386 -13.74 0.31 18.61
N TYR A 387 -14.11 0.17 17.34
CA TYR A 387 -14.00 1.21 16.31
C TYR A 387 -15.37 1.71 15.86
N GLN A 388 -15.41 2.95 15.38
CA GLN A 388 -16.52 3.50 14.65
C GLN A 388 -16.04 4.10 13.33
N HIS A 389 -16.89 4.04 12.33
CA HIS A 389 -16.63 4.64 11.03
C HIS A 389 -16.91 6.14 11.06
N GLY A 390 -16.04 6.93 10.44
CA GLY A 390 -16.13 8.37 10.40
C GLY A 390 -15.61 8.94 9.09
N LYS A 391 -15.96 10.20 8.85
CA LYS A 391 -15.61 10.95 7.65
C LYS A 391 -14.97 12.27 8.05
N VAL A 392 -13.81 12.57 7.49
CA VAL A 392 -13.17 13.88 7.60
C VAL A 392 -13.17 14.55 6.23
N THR A 393 -13.63 15.80 6.17
CA THR A 393 -13.56 16.61 4.95
C THR A 393 -12.71 17.85 5.18
N VAL A 394 -11.88 18.18 4.19
CA VAL A 394 -11.03 19.37 4.21
C VAL A 394 -11.22 20.11 2.89
N ALA A 395 -11.84 21.29 2.97
CA ALA A 395 -12.00 22.18 1.83
C ALA A 395 -10.84 23.15 1.78
N PHE A 396 -10.15 23.21 0.65
CA PHE A 396 -9.08 24.17 0.41
C PHE A 396 -9.61 25.39 -0.34
N ALA A 397 -9.05 26.55 -0.05
CA ALA A 397 -9.38 27.79 -0.75
C ALA A 397 -9.09 27.65 -2.26
N ALA A 398 -9.89 28.32 -3.08
CA ALA A 398 -9.59 28.49 -4.49
C ALA A 398 -8.28 29.27 -4.65
N VAL A 399 -7.54 28.98 -5.71
CA VAL A 399 -6.40 29.81 -6.11
C VAL A 399 -6.99 30.96 -6.91
N GLU A 400 -6.84 32.19 -6.42
CA GLU A 400 -7.13 33.40 -7.21
C GLU A 400 -6.26 33.49 -8.47
#